data_AF-A0A0L8KZG9-F1
#
_entry.id   AF-A0A0L8KZG9-F1
#
_cell.length_a   1.000
_cell.length_b   1.000
_cell.length_c   1.000
_cell.angle_alpha   90.00
_cell.angle_beta   90.00
_cell.angle_gamma   90.00
#
_symmetry.space_group_name_H-M   'P 1'
#
loop_
_entity.id
_entity.type
_entity.pdbx_description
1 polymer ?
#
loop_
_entity_poly.entity_id
_entity_poly.type
_entity_poly.pdbx_seq_one_letter_code
_entity_poly.pdbx_strand_id
1 'polypeptide(L)'
;MRPRRAPHPTARTTSPWRHKAIMTALAATVLTGPGIAQAAPQSVPAAPSASTPAPESPPRERAAAASITWSLERAANPTADQRTAYDLITAAMNAAVSRYNNLSDLGKSITVRYDPGVPTADGSINGTIRFGNRSYMNERTALHEIAHTIGVGTSSGWSSLGSGGTWRGAQATALVKRFDGSGATLSTGGGHFWPYGLNYDNEFSNTAADRHVQIVAAMVRDGL
;
A
#
# COMPACT_ATOMS: atom_id res chain seq x y z
N MET A 1 -48.25 14.49 42.00
CA MET A 1 -48.30 13.63 40.80
C MET A 1 -48.66 14.49 39.59
N ARG A 2 -47.72 14.68 38.65
CA ARG A 2 -47.94 15.33 37.35
C ARG A 2 -47.28 14.44 36.29
N PRO A 3 -47.94 14.05 35.19
CA PRO A 3 -47.36 13.12 34.24
C PRO A 3 -46.41 13.84 33.28
N ARG A 4 -45.23 13.25 33.08
CA ARG A 4 -44.24 13.63 32.05
C ARG A 4 -44.75 13.20 30.67
N ARG A 5 -44.85 14.14 29.73
CA ARG A 5 -45.02 13.86 28.30
C ARG A 5 -43.71 13.37 27.69
N ALA A 6 -43.77 12.25 26.98
CA ALA A 6 -42.69 11.74 26.13
C ALA A 6 -42.74 12.41 24.74
N PRO A 7 -41.59 12.64 24.07
CA PRO A 7 -41.56 13.10 22.69
C PRO A 7 -41.70 11.95 21.67
N HIS A 8 -42.48 12.22 20.61
CA HIS A 8 -42.70 11.36 19.45
C HIS A 8 -41.44 11.21 18.57
N PRO A 9 -41.19 10.02 17.98
CA PRO A 9 -40.21 9.86 16.91
C PRO A 9 -40.81 10.16 15.53
N THR A 10 -40.16 11.03 14.76
CA THR A 10 -40.47 11.30 13.35
C THR A 10 -39.89 10.22 12.44
N ALA A 11 -40.75 9.67 11.60
CA ALA A 11 -40.46 8.62 10.64
C ALA A 11 -39.51 9.09 9.52
N ARG A 12 -38.59 8.20 9.12
CA ARG A 12 -37.66 8.40 8.01
C ARG A 12 -38.20 7.67 6.79
N THR A 13 -38.67 8.42 5.80
CA THR A 13 -39.21 7.90 4.54
C THR A 13 -38.09 7.37 3.64
N THR A 14 -38.17 6.09 3.29
CA THR A 14 -37.35 5.43 2.26
C THR A 14 -37.94 5.71 0.87
N SER A 15 -37.11 6.11 -0.10
CA SER A 15 -37.49 6.22 -1.52
C SER A 15 -36.60 5.28 -2.35
N PRO A 16 -37.18 4.33 -3.13
CA PRO A 16 -36.43 3.53 -4.07
C PRO A 16 -36.68 4.02 -5.50
N TRP A 17 -35.64 4.13 -6.33
CA TRP A 17 -35.85 4.15 -7.78
C TRP A 17 -34.75 3.45 -8.56
N ARG A 18 -35.21 2.67 -9.53
CA ARG A 18 -34.49 1.72 -10.38
C ARG A 18 -34.14 2.37 -11.73
N HIS A 19 -33.01 1.93 -12.27
CA HIS A 19 -32.63 1.74 -13.68
C HIS A 19 -32.76 2.91 -14.67
N LYS A 20 -31.64 3.21 -15.34
CA LYS A 20 -31.52 3.15 -16.81
C LYS A 20 -30.06 3.25 -17.28
N ALA A 21 -29.66 2.27 -18.09
CA ALA A 21 -28.47 2.28 -18.91
C ALA A 21 -28.62 3.25 -20.08
N ILE A 22 -27.52 3.89 -20.50
CA ILE A 22 -27.40 4.52 -21.81
C ILE A 22 -26.07 4.06 -22.41
N MET A 23 -26.18 3.24 -23.45
CA MET A 23 -25.11 2.98 -24.40
C MET A 23 -25.04 4.15 -25.39
N THR A 24 -23.83 4.56 -25.75
CA THR A 24 -23.62 5.36 -26.96
C THR A 24 -22.42 4.77 -27.71
N ALA A 25 -22.72 4.18 -28.87
CA ALA A 25 -21.75 3.75 -29.86
C ALA A 25 -21.39 4.94 -30.76
N LEU A 26 -20.12 5.01 -31.21
CA LEU A 26 -19.74 5.76 -32.41
C LEU A 26 -18.86 4.86 -33.28
N ALA A 27 -19.34 4.58 -34.50
CA ALA A 27 -18.63 3.96 -35.61
C ALA A 27 -18.00 5.08 -36.47
N ALA A 28 -16.70 5.04 -36.77
CA ALA A 28 -16.04 4.44 -37.95
C ALA A 28 -15.91 5.40 -39.15
N THR A 29 -14.67 5.61 -39.64
CA THR A 29 -14.40 5.68 -41.09
C THR A 29 -12.93 5.36 -41.39
N VAL A 30 -12.71 4.38 -42.26
CA VAL A 30 -11.44 4.05 -42.93
C VAL A 30 -11.50 4.66 -44.33
N LEU A 31 -10.39 5.23 -44.83
CA LEU A 31 -10.24 5.53 -46.26
C LEU A 31 -8.89 5.00 -46.77
N THR A 32 -8.97 4.08 -47.72
CA THR A 32 -7.88 3.52 -48.52
C THR A 32 -7.74 4.26 -49.85
N GLY A 33 -6.52 4.37 -50.37
CA GLY A 33 -6.26 4.76 -51.77
C GLY A 33 -4.85 4.36 -52.23
N PRO A 34 -4.66 3.72 -53.40
CA PRO A 34 -3.39 3.22 -53.90
C PRO A 34 -2.73 4.16 -54.92
N GLY A 35 -1.40 4.08 -55.08
CA GLY A 35 -0.66 4.77 -56.14
C GLY A 35 0.69 4.09 -56.41
N ILE A 36 0.90 3.74 -57.68
CA ILE A 36 1.94 2.88 -58.25
C ILE A 36 3.11 3.71 -58.83
N ALA A 37 4.26 3.03 -58.98
CA ALA A 37 5.62 3.52 -59.19
C ALA A 37 5.96 4.19 -60.54
N GLN A 38 7.05 4.96 -60.57
CA GLN A 38 7.95 5.07 -61.74
C GLN A 38 9.40 5.41 -61.33
N ALA A 39 10.38 4.86 -62.04
CA ALA A 39 11.80 4.80 -61.68
C ALA A 39 12.75 5.46 -62.73
N ALA A 40 14.01 5.67 -62.28
CA ALA A 40 15.30 5.89 -62.99
C ALA A 40 15.85 7.36 -63.09
N PRO A 41 17.18 7.58 -63.26
CA PRO A 41 18.35 6.93 -62.63
C PRO A 41 19.44 7.91 -62.08
N GLN A 42 20.17 7.41 -61.08
CA GLN A 42 21.55 7.62 -60.61
C GLN A 42 22.36 8.92 -60.84
N SER A 43 23.00 9.37 -59.76
CA SER A 43 24.43 9.74 -59.74
C SER A 43 25.07 9.25 -58.43
N VAL A 44 26.26 8.64 -58.55
CA VAL A 44 27.13 8.18 -57.44
C VAL A 44 28.24 9.23 -57.26
N PRO A 45 28.70 9.50 -56.02
CA PRO A 45 30.04 9.01 -55.71
C PRO A 45 30.24 8.52 -54.26
N ALA A 46 31.08 7.49 -54.18
CA ALA A 46 32.05 7.13 -53.13
C ALA A 46 31.58 6.80 -51.69
N ALA A 47 31.88 5.56 -51.30
CA ALA A 47 31.73 4.97 -49.97
C ALA A 47 32.57 5.67 -48.88
N PRO A 48 32.24 5.44 -47.60
CA PRO A 48 33.07 4.48 -46.88
C PRO A 48 32.31 3.53 -45.93
N SER A 49 32.95 2.38 -45.74
CA SER A 49 33.01 1.55 -44.53
C SER A 49 31.74 0.85 -44.04
N ALA A 50 31.83 -0.48 -44.02
CA ALA A 50 30.91 -1.39 -43.35
C ALA A 50 30.70 -0.98 -41.88
N SER A 51 29.46 -0.67 -41.52
CA SER A 51 29.03 -0.50 -40.14
C SER A 51 28.94 -1.88 -39.48
N THR A 52 29.88 -2.19 -38.62
CA THR A 52 29.75 -3.24 -37.60
C THR A 52 28.44 -3.02 -36.83
N PRO A 53 27.56 -4.03 -36.67
CA PRO A 53 26.41 -3.88 -35.79
C PRO A 53 26.90 -3.66 -34.35
N ALA A 54 26.33 -2.66 -33.68
CA ALA A 54 26.59 -2.42 -32.26
C ALA A 54 26.27 -3.69 -31.46
N PRO A 55 27.04 -4.02 -30.40
CA PRO A 55 26.73 -5.17 -29.56
C PRO A 55 25.35 -4.96 -28.92
N GLU A 56 24.43 -5.89 -29.18
CA GLU A 56 23.18 -5.98 -28.46
C GLU A 56 23.50 -6.06 -26.96
N SER A 57 22.92 -5.14 -26.20
CA SER A 57 23.03 -5.18 -24.74
C SER A 57 22.42 -6.50 -24.25
N PRO A 58 23.06 -7.23 -23.33
CA PRO A 58 22.48 -8.46 -22.80
C PRO A 58 21.10 -8.16 -22.18
N PRO A 59 20.17 -9.12 -22.19
CA PRO A 59 18.89 -8.95 -21.51
C PRO A 59 19.17 -8.55 -20.06
N ARG A 60 18.64 -7.41 -19.62
CA ARG A 60 18.63 -7.10 -18.18
C ARG A 60 17.87 -8.25 -17.52
N GLU A 61 18.60 -9.09 -16.79
CA GLU A 61 17.99 -9.98 -15.83
C GLU A 61 17.08 -9.11 -14.96
N ARG A 62 15.77 -9.31 -15.09
CA ARG A 62 14.76 -8.54 -14.37
C ARG A 62 14.96 -8.92 -12.91
N ALA A 63 15.72 -8.10 -12.17
CA ALA A 63 15.91 -8.28 -10.75
C ALA A 63 14.54 -8.57 -10.14
N ALA A 64 14.43 -9.66 -9.38
CA ALA A 64 13.18 -10.02 -8.74
C ALA A 64 12.65 -8.79 -8.00
N ALA A 65 11.38 -8.44 -8.23
CA ALA A 65 10.78 -7.31 -7.55
C ALA A 65 10.92 -7.53 -6.04
N ALA A 66 11.37 -6.50 -5.31
CA ALA A 66 11.43 -6.56 -3.86
C ALA A 66 10.02 -6.83 -3.32
N SER A 67 9.92 -7.74 -2.35
CA SER A 67 8.63 -8.16 -1.77
C SER A 67 8.74 -8.32 -0.26
N ILE A 68 7.63 -8.07 0.42
CA ILE A 68 7.43 -8.42 1.81
C ILE A 68 7.16 -9.93 1.89
N THR A 69 7.95 -10.63 2.69
CA THR A 69 7.76 -12.04 3.03
C THR A 69 7.64 -12.20 4.53
N TRP A 70 6.94 -13.25 4.98
CA TRP A 70 6.75 -13.47 6.40
C TRP A 70 6.72 -14.95 6.77
N SER A 71 7.07 -15.26 8.01
CA SER A 71 6.93 -16.59 8.62
C SER A 71 6.37 -16.47 10.04
N LEU A 72 5.73 -17.54 10.53
CA LEU A 72 5.21 -17.62 11.89
C LEU A 72 5.98 -18.67 12.69
N GLU A 73 6.56 -18.25 13.80
CA GLU A 73 7.10 -19.15 14.80
C GLU A 73 5.97 -19.95 15.46
N ARG A 74 6.09 -21.27 15.41
CA ARG A 74 5.08 -22.20 15.94
C ARG A 74 5.72 -23.19 16.89
N ALA A 75 5.06 -23.44 18.02
CA ALA A 75 5.43 -24.55 18.88
C ALA A 75 5.21 -25.89 18.15
N ALA A 76 6.09 -26.87 18.38
CA ALA A 76 5.97 -28.20 17.78
C ALA A 76 4.67 -28.92 18.18
N ASN A 77 4.19 -28.68 19.41
CA ASN A 77 2.94 -29.23 19.94
C ASN A 77 2.10 -28.07 20.50
N PRO A 78 1.32 -27.36 19.66
CA PRO A 78 0.65 -26.14 20.10
C PRO A 78 -0.54 -26.43 21.02
N THR A 79 -0.80 -25.54 21.97
CA THR A 79 -2.05 -25.54 22.77
C THR A 79 -3.25 -25.14 21.91
N ALA A 80 -4.48 -25.32 22.43
CA ALA A 80 -5.68 -24.85 21.74
C ALA A 80 -5.65 -23.33 21.54
N ASP A 81 -5.22 -22.60 22.56
CA ASP A 81 -5.01 -21.16 22.50
C ASP A 81 -4.00 -20.80 21.40
N GLN A 82 -2.79 -21.38 21.42
CA GLN A 82 -1.78 -21.11 20.38
C GLN A 82 -2.30 -21.39 18.97
N ARG A 83 -3.04 -22.48 18.74
CA ARG A 83 -3.64 -22.77 17.43
C ARG A 83 -4.55 -21.64 16.97
N THR A 84 -5.48 -21.20 17.81
CA THR A 84 -6.38 -20.10 17.45
C THR A 84 -5.63 -18.78 17.23
N ALA A 85 -4.57 -18.50 18.00
CA ALA A 85 -3.74 -17.32 17.79
C ALA A 85 -3.04 -17.39 16.44
N TYR A 86 -2.47 -18.55 16.11
CA TYR A 86 -1.77 -18.75 14.85
C TYR A 86 -2.69 -18.60 13.64
N ASP A 87 -3.93 -19.07 13.72
CA ASP A 87 -4.90 -18.94 12.61
C ASP A 87 -5.25 -17.46 12.37
N LEU A 88 -5.51 -16.69 13.43
CA LEU A 88 -5.82 -15.26 13.35
C LEU A 88 -4.62 -14.46 12.82
N ILE A 89 -3.42 -14.69 13.37
CA ILE A 89 -2.18 -14.04 12.92
C ILE A 89 -1.91 -14.38 11.46
N THR A 90 -2.13 -15.63 11.04
CA THR A 90 -1.91 -16.06 9.67
C THR A 90 -2.85 -15.33 8.71
N ALA A 91 -4.14 -15.23 9.04
CA ALA A 91 -5.10 -14.48 8.24
C ALA A 91 -4.71 -12.99 8.14
N ALA A 92 -4.36 -12.36 9.27
CA ALA A 92 -3.96 -10.97 9.34
C ALA A 92 -2.70 -10.66 8.51
N MET A 93 -1.64 -11.45 8.68
CA MET A 93 -0.37 -11.27 7.97
C MET A 93 -0.52 -11.56 6.48
N ASN A 94 -1.28 -12.59 6.08
CA ASN A 94 -1.55 -12.86 4.67
C ASN A 94 -2.25 -11.68 3.99
N ALA A 95 -3.28 -11.10 4.63
CA ALA A 95 -3.98 -9.95 4.08
C ALA A 95 -3.06 -8.72 3.96
N ALA A 96 -2.32 -8.40 5.03
CA ALA A 96 -1.44 -7.23 5.07
C ALA A 96 -0.27 -7.36 4.07
N VAL A 97 0.40 -8.51 4.02
CA VAL A 97 1.51 -8.76 3.08
C VAL A 97 1.03 -8.77 1.63
N SER A 98 -0.13 -9.38 1.35
CA SER A 98 -0.74 -9.31 0.02
C SER A 98 -0.96 -7.85 -0.39
N ARG A 99 -1.52 -7.01 0.50
CA ARG A 99 -1.74 -5.59 0.23
C ARG A 99 -0.44 -4.83 0.00
N TYR A 100 0.58 -5.02 0.84
CA TYR A 100 1.90 -4.41 0.64
C TYR A 100 2.52 -4.79 -0.71
N ASN A 101 2.51 -6.08 -1.06
CA ASN A 101 3.09 -6.57 -2.31
C ASN A 101 2.31 -6.14 -3.57
N ASN A 102 1.01 -5.85 -3.43
CA ASN A 102 0.19 -5.38 -4.54
C ASN A 102 0.33 -3.87 -4.80
N LEU A 103 0.61 -3.07 -3.77
CA LEU A 103 0.55 -1.61 -3.83
C LEU A 103 1.91 -0.93 -3.66
N SER A 104 2.97 -1.69 -3.42
CA SER A 104 4.32 -1.18 -3.25
C SER A 104 5.38 -2.11 -3.82
N ASP A 105 6.58 -1.56 -4.00
CA ASP A 105 7.81 -2.25 -4.37
C ASP A 105 8.74 -2.44 -3.15
N LEU A 106 8.17 -2.48 -1.94
CA LEU A 106 8.94 -2.61 -0.71
C LEU A 106 9.34 -4.07 -0.43
N GLY A 107 10.55 -4.24 0.12
CA GLY A 107 11.10 -5.53 0.51
C GLY A 107 11.40 -5.63 2.00
N LYS A 108 10.96 -6.72 2.64
CA LYS A 108 11.28 -7.05 4.03
C LYS A 108 11.02 -8.54 4.29
N SER A 109 11.91 -9.20 5.02
CA SER A 109 11.61 -10.52 5.60
C SER A 109 11.19 -10.34 7.05
N ILE A 110 10.02 -10.88 7.39
CA ILE A 110 9.39 -10.67 8.69
C ILE A 110 9.24 -12.00 9.43
N THR A 111 9.71 -12.04 10.68
CA THR A 111 9.47 -13.16 11.59
C THR A 111 8.39 -12.76 12.60
N VAL A 112 7.30 -13.50 12.60
CA VAL A 112 6.15 -13.23 13.46
C VAL A 112 6.09 -14.28 14.57
N ARG A 113 5.71 -13.87 15.79
CA ARG A 113 5.46 -14.80 16.89
C ARG A 113 4.25 -14.39 17.73
N TYR A 114 3.63 -15.39 18.35
CA TYR A 114 2.60 -15.19 19.35
C TYR A 114 3.24 -15.08 20.74
N ASP A 115 3.01 -13.95 21.42
CA ASP A 115 3.52 -13.65 22.76
C ASP A 115 2.39 -13.06 23.61
N PRO A 116 1.70 -13.87 24.45
CA PRO A 116 0.58 -13.40 25.26
C PRO A 116 0.97 -12.36 26.31
N GLY A 117 2.26 -12.13 26.56
CA GLY A 117 2.74 -11.05 27.43
C GLY A 117 2.69 -9.67 26.78
N VAL A 118 2.49 -9.59 25.46
CA VAL A 118 2.34 -8.33 24.73
C VAL A 118 0.89 -7.84 24.82
N PRO A 119 0.62 -6.62 25.31
CA PRO A 119 -0.76 -6.13 25.46
C PRO A 119 -1.53 -6.02 24.14
N THR A 120 -0.83 -5.75 23.04
CA THR A 120 -1.40 -5.54 21.70
C THR A 120 -0.59 -6.33 20.65
N ALA A 121 0.28 -5.64 19.93
CA ALA A 121 1.31 -6.13 19.03
C ALA A 121 2.48 -5.13 19.04
N ASP A 122 3.67 -5.56 18.63
CA ASP A 122 4.82 -4.67 18.43
C ASP A 122 5.73 -5.18 17.31
N GLY A 123 6.01 -4.30 16.35
CA GLY A 123 6.96 -4.46 15.27
C GLY A 123 8.29 -3.79 15.57
N SER A 124 9.39 -4.43 15.17
CA SER A 124 10.75 -3.90 15.32
C SER A 124 11.46 -3.83 13.97
N ILE A 125 12.34 -2.83 13.83
CA ILE A 125 13.10 -2.56 12.59
C ILE A 125 13.97 -3.75 12.16
N ASN A 126 14.31 -4.66 13.08
CA ASN A 126 15.03 -5.89 12.77
C ASN A 126 14.18 -6.92 11.99
N GLY A 127 12.90 -6.64 11.73
CA GLY A 127 12.01 -7.54 11.00
C GLY A 127 11.23 -8.52 11.89
N THR A 128 11.13 -8.28 13.20
CA THR A 128 10.27 -9.11 14.07
C THR A 128 8.95 -8.42 14.38
N ILE A 129 7.85 -9.18 14.42
CA ILE A 129 6.55 -8.74 14.94
C ILE A 129 6.08 -9.71 16.01
N ARG A 130 5.62 -9.18 17.15
CA ARG A 130 4.88 -9.96 18.15
C ARG A 130 3.41 -9.58 18.14
N PHE A 131 2.54 -10.57 18.25
CA PHE A 131 1.12 -10.36 18.58
C PHE A 131 0.81 -10.99 19.93
N GLY A 132 0.03 -10.31 20.77
CA GLY A 132 -0.41 -10.86 22.06
C GLY A 132 -1.93 -10.94 22.18
N ASN A 133 -2.64 -9.82 22.22
CA ASN A 133 -4.09 -9.85 22.40
C ASN A 133 -4.83 -10.19 21.09
N ARG A 134 -5.81 -11.09 21.17
CA ARG A 134 -6.62 -11.57 20.02
C ARG A 134 -7.35 -10.46 19.28
N SER A 135 -7.82 -9.43 19.98
CA SER A 135 -8.51 -8.30 19.33
C SER A 135 -7.60 -7.54 18.36
N TYR A 136 -6.28 -7.67 18.51
CA TYR A 136 -5.27 -7.05 17.65
C TYR A 136 -4.72 -7.99 16.58
N MET A 137 -5.14 -9.26 16.51
CA MET A 137 -4.70 -10.19 15.45
C MET A 137 -5.55 -10.02 14.19
N ASN A 138 -5.46 -8.84 13.58
CA ASN A 138 -6.25 -8.44 12.41
C ASN A 138 -5.38 -7.67 11.41
N GLU A 139 -5.89 -7.49 10.18
CA GLU A 139 -5.15 -6.84 9.08
C GLU A 139 -4.70 -5.42 9.43
N ARG A 140 -5.54 -4.64 10.12
CA ARG A 140 -5.23 -3.25 10.51
C ARG A 140 -3.97 -3.19 11.37
N THR A 141 -3.88 -4.04 12.40
CA THR A 141 -2.67 -4.15 13.23
C THR A 141 -1.49 -4.64 12.40
N ALA A 142 -1.66 -5.68 11.59
CA ALA A 142 -0.56 -6.23 10.81
C ALA A 142 0.05 -5.20 9.84
N LEU A 143 -0.78 -4.39 9.16
CA LEU A 143 -0.30 -3.29 8.32
C LEU A 143 0.54 -2.28 9.11
N HIS A 144 0.03 -1.88 10.27
CA HIS A 144 0.69 -0.95 11.19
C HIS A 144 2.05 -1.49 11.68
N GLU A 145 2.09 -2.73 12.17
CA GLU A 145 3.34 -3.32 12.65
C GLU A 145 4.36 -3.55 11.52
N ILE A 146 3.91 -3.92 10.31
CA ILE A 146 4.81 -4.00 9.14
C ILE A 146 5.48 -2.64 8.88
N ALA A 147 4.75 -1.52 9.01
CA ALA A 147 5.32 -0.19 8.84
C ALA A 147 6.45 0.09 9.86
N HIS A 148 6.29 -0.35 11.11
CA HIS A 148 7.34 -0.27 12.12
C HIS A 148 8.58 -1.10 11.76
N THR A 149 8.40 -2.28 11.14
CA THR A 149 9.52 -3.08 10.64
C THR A 149 10.25 -2.43 9.46
N ILE A 150 9.53 -1.62 8.67
CA ILE A 150 10.10 -0.89 7.53
C ILE A 150 10.91 0.32 7.99
N GLY A 151 10.47 1.01 9.05
CA GLY A 151 11.23 2.13 9.64
C GLY A 151 10.37 3.20 10.30
N VAL A 152 9.04 3.13 10.17
CA VAL A 152 8.14 4.08 10.84
C VAL A 152 8.37 4.03 12.34
N GLY A 153 8.70 5.17 12.94
CA GLY A 153 8.99 5.28 14.37
C GLY A 153 10.33 4.71 14.85
N THR A 154 11.06 3.99 14.01
CA THR A 154 12.21 3.18 14.43
C THR A 154 13.51 3.48 13.69
N SER A 155 13.45 4.10 12.51
CA SER A 155 14.64 4.41 11.71
C SER A 155 15.23 5.80 12.01
N SER A 156 16.49 6.01 11.61
CA SER A 156 17.09 7.35 11.63
C SER A 156 16.41 8.31 10.64
N GLY A 157 15.91 7.79 9.52
CA GLY A 157 15.11 8.55 8.56
C GLY A 157 13.84 9.12 9.20
N TRP A 158 13.18 8.32 10.03
CA TRP A 158 12.06 8.77 10.85
C TRP A 158 12.42 9.95 11.75
N SER A 159 13.51 9.82 12.52
CA SER A 159 13.96 10.92 13.41
C SER A 159 14.32 12.19 12.62
N SER A 160 14.94 12.05 11.46
CA SER A 160 15.36 13.18 10.62
C SER A 160 14.16 13.93 10.01
N LEU A 161 13.20 13.18 9.47
CA LEU A 161 12.11 13.72 8.67
C LEU A 161 10.82 13.97 9.47
N GLY A 162 10.65 13.31 10.63
CA GLY A 162 9.44 13.37 11.47
C GLY A 162 9.60 14.04 12.83
N SER A 163 10.80 14.50 13.23
CA SER A 163 11.05 15.09 14.57
C SER A 163 10.27 16.37 14.88
N GLY A 164 9.80 17.09 13.86
CA GLY A 164 9.04 18.34 14.02
C GLY A 164 7.53 18.17 14.24
N GLY A 165 7.05 16.94 14.46
CA GLY A 165 5.61 16.65 14.57
C GLY A 165 4.86 16.64 13.24
N THR A 166 5.56 16.88 12.12
CA THR A 166 5.05 16.77 10.75
C THR A 166 6.13 16.14 9.90
N TRP A 167 5.76 15.18 9.05
CA TRP A 167 6.66 14.57 8.07
C TRP A 167 7.09 15.61 7.04
N ARG A 168 8.41 15.73 6.84
CA ARG A 168 9.03 16.74 5.96
C ARG A 168 9.43 16.21 4.58
N GLY A 169 9.26 14.90 4.35
CA GLY A 169 9.56 14.28 3.06
C GLY A 169 8.58 14.71 1.96
N ALA A 170 9.10 14.95 0.77
CA ALA A 170 8.35 15.55 -0.33
C ALA A 170 7.34 14.58 -0.97
N GLN A 171 7.69 13.30 -1.09
CA GLN A 171 6.89 12.28 -1.76
C GLN A 171 5.63 11.96 -0.95
N ALA A 172 5.78 11.63 0.33
CA ALA A 172 4.64 11.31 1.19
C ALA A 172 3.75 12.54 1.41
N THR A 173 4.34 13.73 1.56
CA THR A 173 3.57 14.99 1.68
C THR A 173 2.78 15.31 0.41
N ALA A 174 3.37 15.12 -0.77
CA ALA A 174 2.64 15.30 -2.02
C ALA A 174 1.52 14.27 -2.18
N LEU A 175 1.73 13.05 -1.71
CA LEU A 175 0.73 11.98 -1.77
C LEU A 175 -0.49 12.26 -0.88
N VAL A 176 -0.29 12.64 0.39
CA VAL A 176 -1.43 12.96 1.27
C VAL A 176 -2.23 14.15 0.73
N LYS A 177 -1.57 15.13 0.10
CA LYS A 177 -2.25 16.26 -0.55
C LYS A 177 -3.10 15.86 -1.75
N ARG A 178 -2.71 14.82 -2.49
CA ARG A 178 -3.54 14.26 -3.56
C ARG A 178 -4.77 13.53 -3.01
N PHE A 179 -4.65 12.92 -1.83
CA PHE A 179 -5.76 12.21 -1.20
C PHE A 179 -6.78 13.15 -0.58
N ASP A 180 -6.31 14.16 0.14
CA ASP A 180 -7.13 14.92 1.09
C ASP A 180 -7.15 16.44 0.82
N GLY A 181 -6.49 16.87 -0.26
CA GLY A 181 -6.46 18.26 -0.73
C GLY A 181 -5.15 18.99 -0.42
N SER A 182 -4.94 20.13 -1.07
CA SER A 182 -3.66 20.86 -1.09
C SER A 182 -3.14 21.29 0.30
N GLY A 183 -4.03 21.47 1.27
CA GLY A 183 -3.70 21.82 2.66
C GLY A 183 -3.36 20.64 3.57
N ALA A 184 -3.47 19.40 3.10
CA ALA A 184 -3.21 18.22 3.93
C ALA A 184 -1.74 18.10 4.33
N THR A 185 -1.51 17.56 5.52
CA THR A 185 -0.19 17.29 6.10
C THR A 185 -0.17 15.89 6.70
N LEU A 186 1.03 15.32 6.84
CA LEU A 186 1.24 14.08 7.59
C LEU A 186 1.84 14.44 8.95
N SER A 187 1.03 14.40 9.99
CA SER A 187 1.49 14.57 11.37
C SER A 187 2.27 13.34 11.82
N THR A 188 3.28 13.54 12.66
CA THR A 188 4.12 12.48 13.24
C THR A 188 4.21 12.63 14.75
N GLY A 189 4.32 11.52 15.48
CA GLY A 189 4.46 11.56 16.94
C GLY A 189 4.45 10.19 17.60
N GLY A 190 5.27 10.01 18.63
CA GLY A 190 5.30 8.77 19.42
C GLY A 190 5.58 7.50 18.62
N GLY A 191 6.28 7.62 17.49
CA GLY A 191 6.53 6.51 16.57
C GLY A 191 5.49 6.32 15.46
N HIS A 192 4.43 7.12 15.45
CA HIS A 192 3.27 6.96 14.56
C HIS A 192 3.07 8.17 13.65
N PHE A 193 2.30 7.99 12.58
CA PHE A 193 1.87 9.08 11.70
C PHE A 193 0.35 9.13 11.53
N TRP A 194 -0.15 10.29 11.11
CA TRP A 194 -1.56 10.53 10.77
C TRP A 194 -1.65 11.51 9.60
N PRO A 195 -2.68 11.42 8.74
CA PRO A 195 -3.69 10.35 8.66
C PRO A 195 -3.12 9.02 8.13
N TYR A 196 -3.94 7.97 8.16
CA TYR A 196 -3.63 6.63 7.60
C TYR A 196 -2.51 5.85 8.30
N GLY A 197 -2.13 6.20 9.53
CA GLY A 197 -1.21 5.38 10.33
C GLY A 197 -1.81 4.08 10.83
N LEU A 198 -3.15 3.95 10.82
CA LEU A 198 -3.90 2.79 11.28
C LEU A 198 -3.66 2.50 12.76
N ASN A 199 -3.58 3.57 13.55
CA ASN A 199 -3.20 3.52 14.97
C ASN A 199 -4.34 3.04 15.87
N TYR A 200 -5.58 3.20 15.41
CA TYR A 200 -6.80 2.81 16.12
C TYR A 200 -7.76 2.07 15.19
N ASP A 201 -8.67 1.27 15.76
CA ASP A 201 -9.63 0.46 15.00
C ASP A 201 -10.54 1.30 14.09
N ASN A 202 -10.94 2.49 14.55
CA ASN A 202 -11.79 3.40 13.79
C ASN A 202 -11.07 4.08 12.61
N GLU A 203 -9.76 3.92 12.46
CA GLU A 203 -9.01 4.40 11.29
C GLU A 203 -9.09 3.42 10.11
N PHE A 204 -9.58 2.18 10.32
CA PHE A 204 -9.61 1.18 9.27
C PHE A 204 -10.76 1.37 8.27
N SER A 205 -10.38 1.32 7.00
CA SER A 205 -11.25 1.02 5.86
C SER A 205 -10.37 0.45 4.76
N ASN A 206 -10.94 -0.20 3.73
CA ASN A 206 -10.14 -0.67 2.59
C ASN A 206 -9.35 0.48 1.94
N THR A 207 -9.98 1.65 1.77
CA THR A 207 -9.30 2.85 1.25
C THR A 207 -8.17 3.32 2.16
N ALA A 208 -8.39 3.37 3.48
CA ALA A 208 -7.34 3.78 4.41
C ALA A 208 -6.18 2.78 4.46
N ALA A 209 -6.48 1.48 4.35
CA ALA A 209 -5.47 0.42 4.28
C ALA A 209 -4.60 0.52 3.02
N ASP A 210 -5.20 0.83 1.87
CA ASP A 210 -4.43 1.06 0.63
C ASP A 210 -3.56 2.31 0.74
N ARG A 211 -4.13 3.41 1.25
CA ARG A 211 -3.42 4.68 1.44
C ARG A 211 -2.27 4.54 2.44
N HIS A 212 -2.44 3.74 3.49
CA HIS A 212 -1.37 3.43 4.45
C HIS A 212 -0.14 2.86 3.73
N VAL A 213 -0.31 1.79 2.94
CA VAL A 213 0.79 1.15 2.20
C VAL A 213 1.47 2.14 1.25
N GLN A 214 0.68 2.91 0.50
CA GLN A 214 1.20 3.89 -0.45
C GLN A 214 1.97 5.02 0.24
N ILE A 215 1.52 5.47 1.41
CA ILE A 215 2.21 6.47 2.22
C ILE A 215 3.52 5.90 2.77
N VAL A 216 3.52 4.70 3.36
CA VAL A 216 4.76 4.07 3.87
C VAL A 216 5.78 3.91 2.74
N ALA A 217 5.37 3.48 1.54
CA ALA A 217 6.25 3.40 0.39
C ALA A 217 6.78 4.77 -0.06
N ALA A 218 5.96 5.83 0.00
CA ALA A 218 6.42 7.18 -0.28
C ALA A 218 7.39 7.71 0.79
N MET A 219 7.18 7.37 2.05
CA MET A 219 8.10 7.71 3.14
C MET A 219 9.46 7.03 2.97
N VAL A 220 9.51 5.76 2.54
CA VAL A 220 10.77 5.09 2.17
C VAL A 220 11.48 5.83 1.04
N ARG A 221 10.76 6.29 0.01
CA ARG A 221 11.34 7.09 -1.08
C ARG A 221 11.83 8.48 -0.63
N ASP A 222 11.30 9.00 0.47
CA ASP A 222 11.78 10.23 1.11
C ASP A 222 13.06 10.02 1.94
N GLY A 223 13.42 8.76 2.22
CA GLY A 223 14.58 8.41 3.05
C GLY A 223 14.24 8.00 4.49
N LEU A 224 13.03 7.44 4.72
CA LEU A 224 12.72 6.68 5.94
C LEU A 224 13.73 5.54 6.12
#